data_AF-A0AAV2IL60-F1
#
_entry.id   AF-A0AAV2IL60-F1
#
_cell.length_a   1.000
_cell.length_b   1.000
_cell.length_c   1.000
_cell.angle_alpha   90.00
_cell.angle_beta   90.00
_cell.angle_gamma   90.00
#
_symmetry.space_group_name_H-M   'P 1'
#
loop_
_entity.id
_entity.type
_entity.pdbx_description
1 polymer ?
#
loop_
_entity_poly.entity_id
_entity_poly.type
_entity_poly.pdbx_seq_one_letter_code
_entity_poly.pdbx_strand_id
1 'polypeptide(L)'
;MFLLDSNSAHLTFTTSQSGNEQCRNKQQSFVNPYTMTILCDLTLEVSEVKITGTSVRSVCSIYVSGDRNVSLRQTTSQSSNFSVNSQSHMALDRETNGNFAYICYKE
;
A
#
# COMPACT_ATOMS: atom_id res chain seq x y z
N MET A 1 -10.51 2.80 -25.31
CA MET A 1 -9.48 2.24 -24.41
C MET A 1 -9.27 3.30 -23.33
N PHE A 2 -9.76 3.08 -22.11
CA PHE A 2 -9.73 4.10 -21.04
C PHE A 2 -8.72 3.67 -19.99
N LEU A 3 -7.77 4.56 -19.70
CA LEU A 3 -6.73 4.35 -18.71
C LEU A 3 -7.31 4.65 -17.32
N LEU A 4 -6.96 3.88 -16.30
CA LEU A 4 -7.19 4.28 -14.92
C LEU A 4 -6.29 5.49 -14.64
N ASP A 5 -6.88 6.66 -14.40
CA ASP A 5 -6.15 7.82 -13.88
C ASP A 5 -6.41 8.02 -12.38
N SER A 6 -5.48 8.68 -11.70
CA SER A 6 -5.53 8.92 -10.26
C SER A 6 -6.67 9.84 -9.80
N ASN A 7 -7.37 10.51 -10.72
CA ASN A 7 -8.48 11.41 -10.44
C ASN A 7 -9.86 10.81 -10.77
N SER A 8 -9.91 9.61 -11.36
CA SER A 8 -11.15 9.04 -11.89
C SER A 8 -11.72 7.87 -11.10
N ALA A 9 -11.00 7.35 -10.11
CA ALA A 9 -11.45 6.26 -9.24
C ALA A 9 -11.32 6.67 -7.76
N HIS A 10 -12.45 6.87 -7.10
CA HIS A 10 -12.56 7.14 -5.68
C HIS A 10 -12.89 5.83 -4.94
N LEU A 11 -12.11 5.52 -3.91
CA LEU A 11 -12.33 4.34 -3.07
C LEU A 11 -12.80 4.77 -1.70
N THR A 12 -13.83 4.11 -1.20
CA THR A 12 -14.34 4.29 0.16
C THR A 12 -14.40 2.93 0.84
N PHE A 13 -13.86 2.85 2.05
CA PHE A 13 -13.80 1.64 2.85
C PHE A 13 -14.79 1.77 3.99
N THR A 14 -15.68 0.81 4.12
CA THR A 14 -16.52 0.65 5.31
C THR A 14 -15.89 -0.41 6.19
N THR A 15 -15.76 -0.08 7.47
CA THR A 15 -15.22 -0.98 8.48
C THR A 15 -16.34 -1.50 9.37
N SER A 16 -16.06 -2.60 10.07
CA SER A 16 -17.02 -3.26 10.95
C SER A 16 -17.54 -2.41 12.12
N GLN A 17 -16.91 -1.27 12.43
CA GLN A 17 -17.24 -0.45 13.61
C GLN A 17 -17.61 1.01 13.33
N SER A 18 -17.19 1.62 12.23
CA SER A 18 -17.33 3.09 12.02
C SER A 18 -17.97 3.53 10.70
N GLY A 19 -18.53 2.61 9.90
CA GLY A 19 -19.37 2.94 8.74
C GLY A 19 -18.62 3.49 7.52
N ASN A 20 -17.72 4.46 7.68
CA ASN A 20 -16.81 4.94 6.64
C ASN A 20 -15.47 5.34 7.26
N GLU A 21 -14.41 4.61 6.95
CA GLU A 21 -13.05 5.02 7.30
C GLU A 21 -12.33 5.62 6.10
N GLN A 22 -11.63 6.71 6.38
CA GLN A 22 -10.73 7.30 5.40
C GLN A 22 -9.41 6.53 5.41
N CYS A 23 -8.97 6.13 4.22
CA CYS A 23 -7.69 5.48 4.02
C CYS A 23 -6.54 6.40 4.47
N ARG A 24 -5.88 6.04 5.57
CA ARG A 24 -4.69 6.77 6.05
C ARG A 24 -3.45 6.33 5.29
N ASN A 25 -2.54 7.27 5.05
CA ASN A 25 -1.28 7.01 4.33
C ASN A 25 -1.50 6.24 3.03
N LYS A 26 -2.48 6.69 2.23
CA LYS A 26 -2.84 6.08 0.96
C LYS A 26 -1.63 6.07 0.04
N GLN A 27 -1.16 4.89 -0.33
CA GLN A 27 -0.20 4.72 -1.42
C GLN A 27 -0.92 4.12 -2.61
N GLN A 28 -0.61 4.64 -3.80
CA GLN A 28 -1.23 4.20 -5.03
C GLN A 28 -0.14 3.97 -6.07
N SER A 29 -0.16 2.79 -6.69
CA SER A 29 0.76 2.44 -7.76
C SER A 29 0.00 1.81 -8.92
N PHE A 30 0.46 2.11 -10.13
CA PHE A 30 -0.06 1.52 -11.35
C PHE A 30 0.87 0.37 -11.73
N VAL A 31 0.31 -0.85 -11.78
CA VAL A 31 1.03 -2.01 -12.32
C VAL A 31 0.98 -1.96 -13.84
N ASN A 32 -0.18 -1.56 -14.39
CA ASN A 32 -0.41 -1.32 -15.81
C ASN A 32 -1.64 -0.39 -15.96
N PRO A 33 -2.03 0.02 -17.18
CA PRO A 33 -3.18 0.89 -17.41
C PRO A 33 -4.54 0.43 -16.88
N TYR A 34 -4.67 -0.86 -16.56
CA TYR A 34 -5.90 -1.52 -16.14
C TYR A 34 -5.80 -2.12 -14.72
N THR A 35 -4.64 -2.06 -14.10
CA THR A 35 -4.37 -2.65 -12.80
C THR A 35 -3.69 -1.63 -11.92
N MET A 36 -4.38 -1.30 -10.83
CA MET A 36 -3.94 -0.35 -9.82
C MET A 36 -3.92 -1.04 -8.48
N THR A 37 -2.84 -0.83 -7.73
CA THR A 37 -2.71 -1.28 -6.36
C THR A 37 -2.88 -0.08 -5.44
N ILE A 38 -3.71 -0.24 -4.42
CA ILE A 38 -3.93 0.78 -3.39
C ILE A 38 -3.60 0.15 -2.05
N LEU A 39 -2.69 0.78 -1.31
CA LEU A 39 -2.35 0.41 0.04
C LEU A 39 -2.87 1.48 0.99
N CYS A 40 -3.49 1.02 2.08
CA CYS A 40 -4.15 1.84 3.07
C CYS A 40 -3.81 1.33 4.47
N ASP A 41 -3.57 2.25 5.41
CA ASP A 41 -3.55 1.89 6.82
C ASP A 41 -4.98 1.96 7.36
N LEU A 42 -5.51 0.81 7.70
CA LEU A 42 -6.78 0.67 8.40
C LEU A 42 -6.55 -0.11 9.68
N THR A 43 -7.04 0.41 10.80
CA THR A 43 -6.95 -0.26 12.11
C THR A 43 -8.06 -1.26 12.34
N LEU A 44 -9.10 -1.23 11.50
CA LEU A 44 -10.30 -2.02 11.62
C LEU A 44 -10.47 -2.90 10.38
N GLU A 45 -11.14 -4.04 10.59
CA GLU A 45 -11.50 -4.95 9.51
C GLU A 45 -12.43 -4.26 8.51
N VAL A 46 -12.07 -4.37 7.23
CA VAL A 46 -12.86 -3.84 6.11
C VAL A 46 -14.00 -4.80 5.82
N SER A 47 -15.23 -4.31 5.91
CA SER A 47 -16.43 -5.07 5.59
C SER A 47 -16.95 -4.78 4.18
N GLU A 48 -16.73 -3.58 3.65
CA GLU A 48 -17.14 -3.19 2.29
C GLU A 48 -16.09 -2.28 1.64
N VAL A 49 -15.89 -2.47 0.34
CA VAL A 49 -15.10 -1.56 -0.50
C VAL A 49 -16.01 -1.02 -1.60
N LYS A 50 -16.23 0.29 -1.60
CA LYS A 50 -16.99 0.98 -2.62
C LYS A 50 -16.04 1.71 -3.56
N ILE A 51 -16.11 1.35 -4.84
CA ILE A 51 -15.35 1.99 -5.92
C ILE A 51 -16.32 2.84 -6.73
N THR A 52 -16.08 4.15 -6.79
CA THR A 52 -16.88 5.09 -7.58
C THR A 52 -15.98 5.91 -8.49
N GLY A 53 -16.56 6.54 -9.52
CA GLY A 53 -15.86 7.49 -10.37
C GLY A 53 -16.17 7.33 -11.85
N THR A 54 -15.96 8.40 -12.60
CA THR A 54 -16.42 8.55 -13.99
C THR A 54 -15.74 7.59 -14.97
N SER A 55 -14.53 7.12 -14.64
CA SER A 55 -13.80 6.17 -15.48
C SER A 55 -13.96 4.71 -15.03
N VAL A 56 -14.68 4.46 -13.93
CA VAL A 56 -14.99 3.11 -13.42
C VAL A 56 -16.21 2.57 -14.16
N ARG A 57 -16.01 2.05 -15.38
CA ARG A 57 -17.10 1.44 -16.18
C ARG A 57 -17.40 0.00 -15.79
N SER A 58 -16.35 -0.75 -15.45
CA SER A 58 -16.43 -2.16 -15.08
C SER A 58 -15.21 -2.52 -14.24
N VAL A 59 -15.41 -3.35 -13.23
CA VAL A 59 -14.33 -3.92 -12.42
C VAL A 59 -14.22 -5.39 -12.78
N CYS A 60 -13.07 -5.79 -13.34
CA CYS A 60 -12.85 -7.19 -13.74
C CYS A 60 -12.63 -8.09 -12.52
N SER A 61 -11.89 -7.60 -11.53
CA SER A 61 -11.53 -8.33 -10.32
C SER A 61 -11.18 -7.36 -9.20
N ILE A 62 -11.53 -7.72 -7.97
CA ILE A 62 -11.10 -7.01 -6.75
C ILE A 62 -10.38 -8.02 -5.86
N TYR A 63 -9.17 -7.67 -5.45
CA TYR A 63 -8.41 -8.43 -4.46
C TYR A 63 -8.20 -7.53 -3.25
N VAL A 64 -8.79 -7.92 -2.12
CA VAL A 64 -8.61 -7.23 -0.83
C VAL A 64 -7.78 -8.14 0.05
N SER A 65 -6.58 -7.68 0.41
CA SER A 65 -5.73 -8.35 1.40
C SER A 65 -5.64 -7.49 2.65
N GLY A 66 -5.95 -8.11 3.79
CA GLY A 66 -5.74 -7.52 5.13
C GLY A 66 -4.37 -7.89 5.71
N ASP A 67 -3.36 -8.09 4.86
CA ASP A 67 -2.07 -8.59 5.32
C ASP A 67 -1.45 -7.63 6.33
N ARG A 68 -1.23 -8.15 7.53
CA ARG A 68 -0.49 -7.44 8.57
C ARG A 68 0.97 -7.60 8.25
N ASN A 69 1.64 -6.50 7.87
CA ASN A 69 3.10 -6.50 7.87
C ASN A 69 3.59 -6.57 9.32
N VAL A 70 3.80 -7.80 9.82
CA VAL A 70 4.23 -8.05 11.20
C VAL A 70 5.63 -7.51 11.50
N SER A 71 6.45 -7.33 10.45
CA SER A 71 7.81 -6.79 10.54
C SER A 71 7.84 -5.26 10.63
N LEU A 72 6.75 -4.58 10.23
CA LEU A 72 6.69 -3.12 10.22
C LEU A 72 7.04 -2.54 11.60
N ARG A 73 8.05 -1.65 11.65
CA ARG A 73 8.57 -1.00 12.86
C ARG A 73 9.06 -1.96 13.96
N GLN A 74 9.33 -3.22 13.64
CA GLN A 74 10.01 -4.10 14.59
C GLN A 74 11.46 -3.66 14.79
N THR A 75 12.03 -4.01 15.95
CA THR A 75 13.45 -3.78 16.21
C THR A 75 14.29 -4.60 15.24
N THR A 76 15.24 -3.95 14.59
CA THR A 76 16.11 -4.55 13.59
C THR A 76 17.58 -4.49 14.02
N SER A 77 18.36 -5.45 13.56
CA SER A 77 19.81 -5.48 13.71
C SER A 77 20.46 -5.80 12.37
N GLN A 78 21.66 -5.29 12.15
CA GLN A 78 22.51 -5.65 11.02
C GLN A 78 23.97 -5.66 11.46
N SER A 79 24.82 -6.39 10.75
CA SER A 79 26.24 -6.57 11.09
C SER A 79 27.03 -5.26 11.03
N SER A 80 26.72 -4.39 10.05
CA SER A 80 27.33 -3.08 9.90
C SER A 80 26.43 -2.15 9.07
N ASN A 81 26.68 -0.84 9.15
CA ASN A 81 25.98 0.15 8.35
C ASN A 81 26.97 0.73 7.33
N PHE A 82 26.71 0.57 6.04
CA PHE A 82 27.54 1.18 5.00
C PHE A 82 27.47 2.72 5.00
N SER A 83 26.30 3.29 5.36
CA SER A 83 26.01 4.72 5.41
C SER A 83 25.04 5.05 6.54
N VAL A 84 24.96 6.32 6.94
CA VAL A 84 23.97 6.82 7.92
C VAL A 84 22.53 6.65 7.42
N ASN A 85 22.33 6.56 6.11
CA ASN A 85 21.05 6.29 5.47
C ASN A 85 20.80 4.78 5.28
N SER A 86 21.68 3.92 5.84
CA SER A 86 21.61 2.45 5.77
C SER A 86 21.03 1.77 6.97
N GLN A 87 20.31 2.48 7.83
CA GLN A 87 19.99 1.89 9.12
C GLN A 87 19.00 0.74 8.95
N SER A 88 19.23 -0.34 9.71
CA SER A 88 18.45 -1.56 9.61
C SER A 88 16.94 -1.32 9.75
N HIS A 89 16.54 -0.28 10.51
CA HIS A 89 15.14 0.05 10.75
C HIS A 89 14.44 0.63 9.51
N MET A 90 15.21 1.13 8.52
CA MET A 90 14.68 1.67 7.26
C MET A 90 14.19 0.57 6.32
N ALA A 91 14.60 -0.70 6.53
CA ALA A 91 14.01 -1.82 5.78
C ALA A 91 12.55 -2.09 6.16
N LEU A 92 12.11 -1.61 7.33
CA LEU A 92 10.80 -1.88 7.94
C LEU A 92 10.03 -0.58 8.22
N ASP A 93 10.33 0.50 7.48
CA ASP A 93 9.74 1.83 7.67
C ASP A 93 8.55 2.12 6.74
N ARG A 94 8.27 1.21 5.79
CA ARG A 94 7.20 1.28 4.75
C ARG A 94 7.53 2.15 3.53
N GLU A 95 8.74 2.67 3.42
CA GLU A 95 9.17 3.39 2.23
C GLU A 95 9.60 2.40 1.14
N THR A 96 8.93 2.45 -0.01
CA THR A 96 9.22 1.59 -1.17
C THR A 96 10.06 2.29 -2.24
N ASN A 97 10.55 3.49 -1.94
CA ASN A 97 11.40 4.24 -2.84
C ASN A 97 12.71 3.48 -3.07
N GLY A 98 12.81 2.85 -4.24
CA GLY A 98 13.96 2.03 -4.65
C GLY A 98 15.18 2.84 -5.12
N ASN A 99 15.22 4.15 -4.87
CA ASN A 99 16.42 4.95 -5.11
C ASN A 99 17.49 4.56 -4.06
N PHE A 100 18.23 3.49 -4.42
CA PHE A 100 19.25 2.71 -3.71
C PHE A 100 19.74 3.23 -2.35
N ALA A 101 19.76 2.39 -1.30
CA ALA A 101 20.69 1.25 -1.27
C ALA A 101 20.32 0.07 -0.33
N TYR A 102 19.09 -0.47 -0.27
CA TYR A 102 18.78 -1.58 0.66
C TYR A 102 17.85 -2.62 0.07
N ILE A 103 18.42 -3.65 -0.57
CA ILE A 103 17.76 -4.95 -0.69
C ILE A 103 18.74 -5.94 -0.05
N CYS A 104 18.29 -6.64 0.98
CA CYS A 104 19.08 -7.67 1.64
C CYS A 104 19.52 -8.72 0.59
N TYR A 105 20.82 -8.80 0.30
CA TYR A 105 21.38 -9.95 -0.39
C TYR A 105 21.43 -11.11 0.61
N LYS A 106 20.93 -12.27 0.16
CA LYS A 106 21.05 -13.54 0.87
C LYS A 106 22.29 -14.23 0.30
N GLU A 107 23.36 -14.33 1.08
CA GLU A 107 24.42 -15.32 0.86
C GLU A 107 24.05 -16.63 1.55
#